data_AF-A0AA42ASH4-F1
#
_entry.id   AF-A0AA42ASH4-F1
#
_cell.length_a   1.000
_cell.length_b   1.000
_cell.length_c   1.000
_cell.angle_alpha   90.00
_cell.angle_beta   90.00
_cell.angle_gamma   90.00
#
_symmetry.space_group_name_H-M   'P 1'
#
loop_
_entity.id
_entity.type
_entity.pdbx_description
1 polymer ?
#
loop_
_entity_poly.entity_id
_entity_poly.type
_entity_poly.pdbx_seq_one_letter_code
_entity_poly.pdbx_strand_id
1 'polypeptide(L)'
;MLLSLISPILQSPSSSLIVKSHLTTQSSSIHTQLSSSSPLLPSPSPKTLSLNPDNNNNNTSTNYNPIVPDPSLNCALQCQHFDSCSGCTHEWNLHSPNILDEANAFFRNLGVSNFTFDSCRLWGWRCRAKLAVRGSSVKPLIGLYQEGTHNVVDIPACQAHHPSINAAVELLKQGMAKLDVVPYDEDELTGELRYVQMAVTMHNTSLPATERYRSGKVQVSLVWNSRNETSYGADKLNALAT
;
A
#
# COMPACT_ATOMS: atom_id res chain seq x y z
N MET A 1 -15.41 9.86 9.27
CA MET A 1 -15.79 11.27 9.02
C MET A 1 -14.50 12.07 8.95
N LEU A 2 -14.18 12.66 7.79
CA LEU A 2 -13.00 13.51 7.60
C LEU A 2 -13.11 14.72 8.53
N LEU A 3 -12.04 15.06 9.25
CA LEU A 3 -11.79 16.43 9.69
C LEU A 3 -10.28 16.72 9.61
N SER A 4 -9.97 17.62 8.67
CA SER A 4 -8.72 18.37 8.54
C SER A 4 -8.64 19.41 9.66
N LEU A 5 -7.50 19.52 10.33
CA LEU A 5 -7.13 20.75 11.04
C LEU A 5 -5.70 21.14 10.67
N ILE A 6 -5.62 22.24 9.93
CA ILE A 6 -4.43 23.06 9.71
C ILE A 6 -4.29 23.96 10.94
N SER A 7 -3.09 24.03 11.53
CA SER A 7 -2.60 25.24 12.21
C SER A 7 -1.09 25.19 12.45
N PRO A 8 -0.44 26.37 12.61
CA PRO A 8 0.89 26.64 12.07
C PRO A 8 2.06 26.50 13.06
N ILE A 9 3.24 26.56 12.43
CA ILE A 9 4.63 26.59 12.91
C ILE A 9 4.86 27.50 14.13
N LEU A 10 5.55 26.99 15.18
CA LEU A 10 6.90 27.44 15.62
C LEU A 10 7.50 26.55 16.74
N GLN A 11 8.82 26.38 16.67
CA GLN A 11 9.80 25.99 17.71
C GLN A 11 10.13 24.50 17.99
N SER A 12 11.37 24.15 17.63
CA SER A 12 12.21 23.01 18.05
C SER A 12 12.96 23.30 19.37
N PRO A 13 13.79 22.38 19.91
CA PRO A 13 13.74 20.92 19.91
C PRO A 13 13.81 20.35 21.35
N SER A 14 13.11 19.25 21.64
CA SER A 14 13.56 18.30 22.65
C SER A 14 12.84 16.96 22.55
N SER A 15 13.65 15.93 22.74
CA SER A 15 13.39 14.50 22.85
C SER A 15 12.05 14.12 23.50
N SER A 16 11.22 13.37 22.79
CA SER A 16 10.41 12.23 23.26
C SER A 16 9.36 11.89 22.19
N LEU A 17 9.35 10.64 21.72
CA LEU A 17 8.26 10.12 20.89
C LEU A 17 7.01 10.04 21.77
N ILE A 18 6.06 10.95 21.56
CA ILE A 18 4.73 10.85 22.15
C ILE A 18 3.89 9.94 21.25
N VAL A 19 3.67 8.70 21.69
CA VAL A 19 2.65 7.81 21.14
C VAL A 19 1.28 8.33 21.60
N LYS A 20 0.51 8.91 20.67
CA LYS A 20 -0.91 9.22 20.91
C LYS A 20 -1.76 8.06 20.39
N SER A 21 -2.22 7.20 21.28
CA SER A 21 -3.36 6.31 21.02
C SER A 21 -4.65 7.14 21.13
N HIS A 22 -5.50 7.11 20.10
CA HIS A 22 -6.82 7.74 20.16
C HIS A 22 -7.88 6.69 19.85
N LEU A 23 -8.62 6.27 20.88
CA LEU A 23 -9.86 5.51 20.76
C LEU A 23 -11.00 6.46 20.36
N THR A 24 -11.96 5.96 19.58
CA THR A 24 -13.26 6.62 19.38
C THR A 24 -14.37 5.58 19.40
N THR A 25 -15.29 5.72 20.35
CA THR A 25 -16.58 5.04 20.42
C THR A 25 -17.63 5.96 19.78
N GLN A 26 -18.44 5.44 18.86
CA GLN A 26 -19.52 6.21 18.22
C GLN A 26 -20.89 5.74 18.70
N SER A 27 -21.74 6.71 19.05
CA SER A 27 -23.20 6.58 19.11
C SER A 27 -23.80 7.66 18.20
N SER A 28 -24.74 7.26 17.35
CA SER A 28 -25.29 8.04 16.24
C SER A 28 -26.46 8.93 16.67
N SER A 29 -26.67 10.04 15.96
CA SER A 29 -27.99 10.61 15.69
C SER A 29 -27.94 11.43 14.40
N ILE A 30 -28.90 11.17 13.51
CA ILE A 30 -29.03 11.72 12.16
C ILE A 30 -29.76 13.06 12.24
N HIS A 31 -29.22 14.10 11.59
CA HIS A 31 -30.02 15.26 11.19
C HIS A 31 -29.54 15.83 9.86
N THR A 32 -30.47 15.85 8.91
CA THR A 32 -30.37 16.37 7.54
C THR A 32 -30.52 17.90 7.54
N GLN A 33 -29.64 18.62 6.83
CA GLN A 33 -29.92 19.98 6.34
C GLN A 33 -29.13 20.24 5.05
N LEU A 34 -29.79 20.91 4.12
CA LEU A 34 -29.51 21.05 2.69
C LEU A 34 -29.18 22.52 2.38
N SER A 35 -28.09 22.83 1.67
CA SER A 35 -27.79 24.12 0.97
C SER A 35 -26.27 24.20 0.73
N SER A 36 -25.69 24.91 -0.25
CA SER A 36 -26.08 25.45 -1.55
C SER A 36 -24.78 25.94 -2.22
N SER A 37 -24.64 25.69 -3.53
CA SER A 37 -23.89 26.40 -4.58
C SER A 37 -22.66 27.25 -4.24
N SER A 38 -21.53 26.95 -4.90
CA SER A 38 -20.44 27.92 -5.16
C SER A 38 -19.74 27.63 -6.50
N PRO A 39 -19.21 28.66 -7.19
CA PRO A 39 -19.00 28.67 -8.65
C PRO A 39 -17.70 27.99 -9.14
N LEU A 40 -17.76 27.46 -10.37
CA LEU A 40 -16.64 26.84 -11.08
C LEU A 40 -15.60 27.88 -11.54
N LEU A 41 -14.33 27.65 -11.20
CA LEU A 41 -13.17 28.26 -11.86
C LEU A 41 -12.61 27.28 -12.93
N PRO A 42 -12.18 27.78 -14.10
CA PRO A 42 -11.66 26.93 -15.17
C PRO A 42 -10.29 26.33 -14.81
N SER A 43 -10.16 25.02 -15.00
CA SER A 43 -8.89 24.30 -14.83
C SER A 43 -7.94 24.57 -16.00
N PRO A 44 -6.64 24.79 -15.78
CA PRO A 44 -5.68 24.91 -16.87
C PRO A 44 -5.37 23.53 -17.48
N SER A 45 -5.41 23.46 -18.81
CA SER A 45 -5.08 22.27 -19.60
C SER A 45 -3.63 21.79 -19.33
N PRO A 46 -3.37 20.47 -19.26
CA PRO A 46 -2.00 19.96 -19.16
C PRO A 46 -1.22 20.27 -20.45
N LYS A 47 -0.05 20.90 -20.30
CA LYS A 47 0.90 21.08 -21.40
C LYS A 47 1.46 19.74 -21.81
N THR A 48 1.15 19.32 -23.04
CA THR A 48 1.78 18.19 -23.73
C THR A 48 3.28 18.48 -23.90
N LEU A 49 4.14 17.69 -23.25
CA LEU A 49 5.57 17.69 -23.50
C LEU A 49 5.84 16.86 -24.77
N SER A 50 5.88 17.51 -25.93
CA SER A 50 6.44 16.93 -27.15
C SER A 50 7.97 17.05 -27.10
N LEU A 51 8.66 15.91 -27.14
CA LEU A 51 10.11 15.83 -27.35
C LEU A 51 10.36 15.56 -28.84
N ASN A 52 10.82 16.58 -29.57
CA ASN A 52 11.51 16.39 -30.86
C ASN A 52 13.00 16.16 -30.58
N PRO A 53 13.70 15.28 -31.34
CA PRO A 53 15.12 15.06 -31.17
C PRO A 53 15.94 16.05 -32.02
N ASP A 54 16.67 16.94 -31.36
CA ASP A 54 17.73 17.72 -31.99
C ASP A 54 19.01 16.89 -32.05
N ASN A 55 19.50 16.74 -33.27
CA ASN A 55 20.73 16.06 -33.67
C ASN A 55 21.93 16.98 -33.40
N ASN A 56 22.85 16.59 -32.51
CA ASN A 56 24.24 17.09 -32.54
C ASN A 56 25.20 16.17 -31.77
N ASN A 57 26.12 15.57 -32.54
CA ASN A 57 27.27 14.80 -32.10
C ASN A 57 28.29 15.69 -31.38
N ASN A 58 28.86 15.18 -30.27
CA ASN A 58 30.30 15.29 -29.99
C ASN A 58 30.71 14.25 -28.90
N ASN A 59 31.73 13.46 -29.25
CA ASN A 59 32.30 12.36 -28.49
C ASN A 59 33.13 12.82 -27.27
N THR A 60 32.86 12.24 -26.10
CA THR A 60 33.90 11.90 -25.12
C THR A 60 33.47 10.70 -24.28
N SER A 61 34.27 9.64 -24.33
CA SER A 61 34.07 8.36 -23.64
C SER A 61 33.94 8.50 -22.13
N THR A 62 32.76 8.16 -21.60
CA THR A 62 32.61 7.44 -20.33
C THR A 62 31.50 6.42 -20.54
N ASN A 63 31.81 5.14 -20.35
CA ASN A 63 30.91 4.02 -20.62
C ASN A 63 29.86 3.93 -19.51
N TYR A 64 28.85 4.79 -19.59
CA TYR A 64 27.55 4.62 -18.95
C TYR A 64 26.58 4.26 -20.05
N ASN A 65 26.37 2.97 -20.30
CA ASN A 65 25.23 2.52 -21.07
C ASN A 65 23.95 3.03 -20.36
N PRO A 66 23.14 3.88 -20.99
CA PRO A 66 21.76 4.04 -20.55
C PRO A 66 21.12 2.67 -20.77
N ILE A 67 20.63 2.05 -19.70
CA ILE A 67 19.77 0.88 -19.82
C ILE A 67 18.52 1.34 -20.57
N VAL A 68 18.54 1.20 -21.89
CA VAL A 68 17.35 1.22 -22.72
C VAL A 68 16.63 -0.08 -22.38
N PRO A 69 15.43 -0.05 -21.79
CA PRO A 69 14.68 -1.27 -21.51
C PRO A 69 14.42 -1.98 -22.84
N ASP A 70 14.94 -3.21 -22.95
CA ASP A 70 14.64 -4.11 -24.06
C ASP A 70 13.11 -4.31 -24.13
N PRO A 71 12.46 -4.10 -25.30
CA PRO A 71 11.01 -4.29 -25.46
C PRO A 71 10.55 -5.75 -25.27
N SER A 72 11.45 -6.70 -25.03
CA SER A 72 11.16 -8.08 -24.61
C SER A 72 11.13 -8.29 -23.08
N LEU A 73 11.24 -7.23 -22.27
CA LEU A 73 11.06 -7.31 -20.81
C LEU A 73 9.60 -7.65 -20.48
N ASN A 74 9.37 -8.94 -20.22
CA ASN A 74 8.14 -9.53 -19.72
C ASN A 74 7.33 -8.54 -18.88
N CYS A 75 6.19 -8.07 -19.41
CA CYS A 75 5.16 -7.38 -18.62
C CYS A 75 4.42 -8.38 -17.73
N ALA A 76 5.19 -9.09 -16.93
CA ALA A 76 4.77 -10.14 -16.06
C ALA A 76 5.02 -9.72 -14.61
N LEU A 77 4.12 -10.08 -13.71
CA LEU A 77 4.29 -9.77 -12.30
C LEU A 77 5.48 -10.54 -11.70
N GLN A 78 5.72 -11.77 -12.18
CA GLN A 78 6.78 -12.67 -11.71
C GLN A 78 6.73 -12.86 -10.19
N CYS A 79 5.54 -13.11 -9.67
CA CYS A 79 5.31 -13.25 -8.25
C CYS A 79 5.41 -14.72 -7.86
N GLN A 80 6.39 -15.08 -7.03
CA GLN A 80 6.53 -16.45 -6.51
C GLN A 80 5.31 -16.93 -5.71
N HIS A 81 4.42 -16.02 -5.33
CA HIS A 81 3.21 -16.30 -4.56
C HIS A 81 1.97 -16.47 -5.45
N PHE A 82 2.07 -16.25 -6.77
CA PHE A 82 0.92 -16.09 -7.66
C PHE A 82 -0.08 -17.25 -7.60
N ASP A 83 0.41 -18.50 -7.62
CA ASP A 83 -0.43 -19.69 -7.69
C ASP A 83 -1.19 -20.01 -6.39
N SER A 84 -0.77 -19.45 -5.26
CA SER A 84 -1.34 -19.76 -3.93
C SER A 84 -2.02 -18.56 -3.28
N CYS A 85 -1.53 -17.35 -3.54
CA CYS A 85 -2.06 -16.11 -2.99
C CYS A 85 -3.26 -15.61 -3.81
N SER A 86 -4.40 -15.38 -3.16
CA SER A 86 -5.62 -14.86 -3.81
C SER A 86 -5.56 -13.36 -4.20
N GLY A 87 -4.37 -12.76 -4.26
CA GLY A 87 -4.21 -11.31 -4.34
C GLY A 87 -4.24 -10.74 -5.76
N CYS A 88 -3.74 -11.49 -6.75
CA CYS A 88 -3.60 -11.06 -8.14
C CYS A 88 -4.28 -12.08 -9.05
N THR A 89 -4.98 -11.62 -10.08
CA THR A 89 -5.70 -12.48 -11.04
C THR A 89 -4.98 -12.63 -12.37
N HIS A 90 -4.02 -11.75 -12.66
CA HIS A 90 -3.27 -11.73 -13.90
C HIS A 90 -1.78 -11.65 -13.60
N GLU A 91 -1.02 -12.55 -14.20
CA GLU A 91 0.44 -12.52 -14.11
C GLU A 91 1.06 -11.89 -15.35
N TRP A 92 0.56 -12.19 -16.55
CA TRP A 92 1.17 -11.85 -17.82
C TRP A 92 0.43 -10.71 -18.54
N ASN A 93 1.11 -10.09 -19.52
CA ASN A 93 0.55 -9.05 -20.38
C ASN A 93 -0.10 -7.88 -19.61
N LEU A 94 0.49 -7.49 -18.47
CA LEU A 94 -0.10 -6.50 -17.58
C LEU A 94 -0.14 -5.07 -18.14
N HIS A 95 0.58 -4.80 -19.23
CA HIS A 95 0.46 -3.55 -20.00
C HIS A 95 -0.76 -3.55 -20.93
N SER A 96 -1.33 -4.71 -21.24
CA SER A 96 -2.48 -4.90 -22.13
C SER A 96 -3.45 -5.95 -21.57
N PRO A 97 -4.02 -5.75 -20.37
CA PRO A 97 -5.00 -6.68 -19.81
C PRO A 97 -6.28 -6.68 -20.66
N ASN A 98 -6.94 -7.85 -20.78
CA ASN A 98 -8.13 -8.06 -21.62
C ASN A 98 -9.26 -7.03 -21.39
N ILE A 99 -9.38 -6.52 -20.15
CA ILE A 99 -10.36 -5.48 -19.80
C ILE A 99 -10.21 -4.19 -20.63
N LEU A 100 -9.03 -3.92 -21.19
CA LEU A 100 -8.82 -2.76 -22.05
C LEU A 100 -9.50 -2.90 -23.40
N ASP A 101 -9.58 -4.09 -23.97
CA ASP A 101 -10.30 -4.32 -25.22
C ASP A 101 -11.80 -4.10 -25.02
N GLU A 102 -12.34 -4.61 -23.91
CA GLU A 102 -13.72 -4.38 -23.49
C GLU A 102 -14.00 -2.89 -23.23
N ALA A 103 -13.11 -2.20 -22.52
CA ALA A 103 -13.22 -0.76 -22.28
C ALA A 103 -13.18 0.04 -23.59
N ASN A 104 -12.25 -0.29 -24.49
CA ASN A 104 -12.14 0.32 -25.81
C ASN A 104 -13.43 0.14 -26.63
N ALA A 105 -14.00 -1.06 -26.65
CA ALA A 105 -15.24 -1.34 -27.35
C ALA A 105 -16.42 -0.57 -26.73
N PHE A 106 -16.51 -0.55 -25.39
CA PHE A 106 -17.52 0.19 -24.65
C PHE A 106 -17.51 1.69 -24.98
N PHE A 107 -16.34 2.34 -24.89
CA PHE A 107 -16.20 3.77 -25.17
C PHE A 107 -16.43 4.10 -26.65
N ARG A 108 -16.01 3.23 -27.56
CA ARG A 108 -16.28 3.37 -28.99
C ARG A 108 -17.77 3.38 -29.29
N ASN A 109 -18.55 2.51 -28.64
CA ASN A 109 -20.01 2.47 -28.78
C ASN A 109 -20.70 3.75 -28.25
N LEU A 110 -20.02 4.51 -27.37
CA LEU A 110 -20.46 5.82 -26.88
C LEU A 110 -19.93 6.99 -27.72
N GLY A 111 -19.27 6.72 -28.85
CA GLY A 111 -18.70 7.76 -29.72
C GLY A 111 -17.32 8.25 -29.31
N VAL A 112 -16.66 7.62 -28.34
CA VAL A 112 -15.28 7.94 -27.91
C VAL A 112 -14.32 6.96 -28.60
N SER A 113 -13.71 7.39 -29.71
CA SER A 113 -12.84 6.55 -30.53
C SER A 113 -11.37 6.51 -30.09
N ASN A 114 -10.94 7.45 -29.24
CA ASN A 114 -9.56 7.57 -28.78
C ASN A 114 -9.47 7.42 -27.25
N PHE A 115 -9.96 6.29 -26.74
CA PHE A 115 -9.81 5.94 -25.32
C PHE A 115 -8.33 5.70 -25.02
N THR A 116 -7.80 6.43 -24.05
CA THR A 116 -6.45 6.24 -23.52
C THR A 116 -6.54 5.86 -22.07
N PHE A 117 -5.62 5.04 -21.59
CA PHE A 117 -5.50 4.68 -20.19
C PHE A 117 -4.05 4.88 -19.73
N ASP A 118 -3.88 5.25 -18.47
CA ASP A 118 -2.57 5.31 -17.85
C ASP A 118 -2.29 3.99 -17.13
N SER A 119 -1.27 3.26 -17.57
CA SER A 119 -0.73 2.14 -16.81
C SER A 119 0.17 2.67 -15.69
N CYS A 120 -0.13 2.31 -14.44
CA CYS A 120 0.71 2.66 -13.30
C CYS A 120 1.93 1.71 -13.19
N ARG A 121 2.68 1.82 -12.09
CA ARG A 121 3.82 0.92 -11.82
C ARG A 121 3.36 -0.53 -11.82
N LEU A 122 4.07 -1.38 -12.52
CA LEU A 122 3.79 -2.82 -12.55
C LEU A 122 4.02 -3.51 -11.20
N TRP A 123 5.06 -3.10 -10.49
CA TRP A 123 5.44 -3.61 -9.17
C TRP A 123 5.37 -2.52 -8.10
N GLY A 124 5.16 -2.94 -6.86
CA GLY A 124 5.18 -2.07 -5.68
C GLY A 124 4.12 -0.98 -5.64
N TRP A 125 3.14 -1.03 -6.54
CA TRP A 125 2.09 0.00 -6.65
C TRP A 125 1.15 0.00 -5.44
N ARG A 126 0.98 -1.13 -4.74
CA ARG A 126 0.05 -1.27 -3.63
C ARG A 126 0.67 -0.72 -2.35
N CYS A 127 0.18 0.46 -1.97
CA CYS A 127 0.63 1.18 -0.77
C CYS A 127 -0.21 0.86 0.47
N ARG A 128 -1.21 -0.03 0.38
CA ARG A 128 -2.05 -0.46 1.51
C ARG A 128 -2.25 -1.97 1.49
N ALA A 129 -2.05 -2.61 2.63
CA ALA A 129 -2.26 -4.04 2.81
C ALA A 129 -3.01 -4.30 4.12
N LYS A 130 -3.93 -5.27 4.10
CA LYS A 130 -4.53 -5.88 5.29
C LYS A 130 -4.22 -7.37 5.19
N LEU A 131 -3.43 -7.88 6.12
CA LEU A 131 -2.91 -9.23 6.10
C LEU A 131 -3.40 -9.98 7.34
N ALA A 132 -3.81 -11.22 7.15
CA ALA A 132 -4.11 -12.15 8.22
C ALA A 132 -2.81 -12.68 8.83
N VAL A 133 -2.84 -12.96 10.14
CA VAL A 133 -1.69 -13.45 10.90
C VAL A 133 -2.04 -14.80 11.52
N ARG A 134 -1.35 -15.87 11.10
CA ARG A 134 -1.56 -17.27 11.53
C ARG A 134 -0.22 -17.96 11.78
N GLY A 135 -0.25 -19.27 12.03
CA GLY A 135 0.94 -20.07 12.30
C GLY A 135 1.29 -20.07 13.79
N SER A 136 2.57 -19.99 14.12
CA SER A 136 3.04 -19.91 15.50
C SER A 136 3.85 -18.64 15.75
N SER A 137 4.15 -18.34 17.01
CA SER A 137 5.02 -17.22 17.38
C SER A 137 6.41 -17.34 16.73
N VAL A 138 6.95 -18.56 16.66
CA VAL A 138 8.27 -18.86 16.07
C VAL A 138 8.26 -18.85 14.54
N LYS A 139 7.15 -19.26 13.92
CA LYS A 139 6.99 -19.31 12.46
C LYS A 139 5.65 -18.68 12.05
N PRO A 140 5.52 -17.35 12.16
CA PRO A 140 4.31 -16.64 11.81
C PRO A 140 4.11 -16.62 10.29
N LEU A 141 2.87 -16.88 9.87
CA LEU A 141 2.40 -16.72 8.50
C LEU A 141 1.66 -15.38 8.42
N ILE A 142 2.12 -14.49 7.55
CA ILE A 142 1.50 -13.17 7.36
C ILE A 142 1.17 -12.99 5.88
N GLY A 143 -0.13 -12.97 5.58
CA GLY A 143 -0.55 -12.88 4.20
C GLY A 143 -2.05 -12.86 3.96
N LEU A 144 -2.48 -13.47 2.85
CA LEU A 144 -3.87 -13.55 2.44
C LEU A 144 -4.38 -14.98 2.59
N TYR A 145 -5.70 -15.14 2.64
CA TYR A 145 -6.29 -16.46 2.59
C TYR A 145 -6.13 -17.06 1.20
N GLN A 146 -5.86 -18.36 1.13
CA GLN A 146 -5.98 -19.12 -0.10
C GLN A 146 -7.45 -19.13 -0.55
N GLU A 147 -7.68 -18.98 -1.85
CA GLU A 147 -9.02 -18.94 -2.42
C GLU A 147 -9.88 -20.13 -1.98
N GLY A 148 -11.12 -19.85 -1.59
CA GLY A 148 -12.07 -20.86 -1.11
C GLY A 148 -11.81 -21.38 0.30
N THR A 149 -10.87 -20.81 1.05
CA THR A 149 -10.50 -21.30 2.41
C THR A 149 -10.27 -20.14 3.40
N HIS A 150 -10.06 -20.48 4.68
CA HIS A 150 -9.47 -19.59 5.69
C HIS A 150 -8.02 -19.96 6.04
N ASN A 151 -7.33 -20.69 5.15
CA ASN A 151 -5.91 -21.00 5.31
C ASN A 151 -5.07 -19.83 4.83
N VAL A 152 -4.18 -19.31 5.66
CA VAL A 152 -3.30 -18.19 5.28
C VAL A 152 -2.10 -18.69 4.47
N VAL A 153 -1.87 -18.05 3.32
CA VAL A 153 -0.67 -18.17 2.52
C VAL A 153 0.28 -17.04 2.92
N ASP A 154 1.48 -17.41 3.36
CA ASP A 154 2.52 -16.46 3.71
C ASP A 154 3.12 -15.79 2.47
N ILE A 155 3.20 -14.46 2.46
CA ILE A 155 3.63 -13.68 1.28
C ILE A 155 4.74 -12.66 1.58
N PRO A 156 5.91 -13.09 2.08
CA PRO A 156 6.98 -12.19 2.54
C PRO A 156 7.56 -11.27 1.45
N ALA A 157 7.40 -11.65 0.18
CA ALA A 157 7.93 -10.95 -0.98
C ALA A 157 6.84 -10.66 -2.03
N CYS A 158 5.69 -10.17 -1.60
CA CYS A 158 4.61 -9.81 -2.52
C CYS A 158 5.07 -8.71 -3.49
N GLN A 159 5.00 -9.00 -4.79
CA GLN A 159 5.43 -8.11 -5.87
C GLN A 159 4.56 -6.86 -6.02
N ALA A 160 3.29 -6.93 -5.59
CA ALA A 160 2.39 -5.78 -5.62
C ALA A 160 2.67 -4.79 -4.47
N HIS A 161 3.18 -5.27 -3.33
CA HIS A 161 3.41 -4.44 -2.15
C HIS A 161 4.56 -3.46 -2.36
N HIS A 162 4.36 -2.23 -1.88
CA HIS A 162 5.47 -1.31 -1.69
C HIS A 162 6.61 -1.98 -0.89
N PRO A 163 7.90 -1.79 -1.24
CA PRO A 163 9.01 -2.45 -0.56
C PRO A 163 9.00 -2.28 0.96
N SER A 164 8.64 -1.08 1.45
CA SER A 164 8.53 -0.83 2.89
C SER A 164 7.48 -1.69 3.60
N ILE A 165 6.40 -2.13 2.92
CA ILE A 165 5.41 -3.05 3.51
C ILE A 165 6.05 -4.42 3.72
N ASN A 166 6.75 -4.97 2.72
CA ASN A 166 7.43 -6.26 2.85
C ASN A 166 8.50 -6.21 3.95
N ALA A 167 9.26 -5.11 4.03
CA ALA A 167 10.22 -4.88 5.12
C ALA A 167 9.54 -4.80 6.49
N ALA A 168 8.38 -4.14 6.60
CA ALA A 168 7.63 -4.07 7.86
C ALA A 168 7.04 -5.43 8.26
N VAL A 169 6.61 -6.25 7.31
CA VAL A 169 6.16 -7.63 7.56
C VAL A 169 7.31 -8.46 8.14
N GLU A 170 8.51 -8.37 7.56
CA GLU A 170 9.68 -9.08 8.06
C GLU A 170 10.04 -8.68 9.50
N LEU A 171 10.08 -7.37 9.79
CA LEU A 171 10.31 -6.86 11.15
C LEU A 171 9.23 -7.33 12.13
N LEU A 172 7.97 -7.34 11.70
CA LEU A 172 6.85 -7.82 12.51
C LEU A 172 7.03 -9.31 12.86
N LYS A 173 7.41 -10.16 11.89
CA LYS A 173 7.68 -11.58 12.15
C LYS A 173 8.78 -11.78 13.19
N GLN A 174 9.87 -11.01 13.08
CA GLN A 174 10.97 -11.04 14.05
C GLN A 174 10.52 -10.59 15.43
N GLY A 175 9.72 -9.51 15.52
CA GLY A 175 9.13 -9.02 16.75
C GLY A 175 8.21 -10.05 17.41
N MET A 176 7.38 -10.73 16.61
CA MET A 176 6.50 -11.79 17.08
C MET A 176 7.29 -12.97 17.67
N ALA A 177 8.32 -13.44 16.98
CA ALA A 177 9.16 -14.53 17.48
C ALA A 177 9.92 -14.16 18.75
N LYS A 178 10.46 -12.93 18.82
CA LYS A 178 11.22 -12.44 19.98
C LYS A 178 10.35 -12.26 21.22
N LEU A 179 9.12 -11.79 21.06
CA LEU A 179 8.21 -11.46 22.15
C LEU A 179 7.20 -12.58 22.44
N ASP A 180 7.32 -13.72 21.75
CA ASP A 180 6.39 -14.84 21.80
C ASP A 180 4.93 -14.40 21.57
N VAL A 181 4.71 -13.56 20.56
CA VAL A 181 3.37 -13.11 20.18
C VAL A 181 2.66 -14.23 19.44
N VAL A 182 1.57 -14.72 20.01
CA VAL A 182 0.83 -15.86 19.47
C VAL A 182 -0.13 -15.36 18.39
N PRO A 183 -0.04 -15.84 17.14
CA PRO A 183 -1.05 -15.58 16.12
C PRO A 183 -2.44 -16.02 16.58
N TYR A 184 -3.47 -15.33 16.11
CA TYR A 184 -4.84 -15.71 16.44
C TYR A 184 -5.26 -17.03 15.79
N ASP A 185 -5.88 -17.89 16.59
CA ASP A 185 -6.52 -19.14 16.16
C ASP A 185 -8.03 -18.91 16.05
N GLU A 186 -8.59 -19.14 14.85
CA GLU A 186 -10.02 -18.93 14.59
C GLU A 186 -10.91 -20.06 15.10
N ASP A 187 -10.39 -21.29 15.19
CA ASP A 187 -11.16 -22.45 15.62
C ASP A 187 -11.27 -22.46 17.15
N GLU A 188 -10.16 -22.19 17.83
CA GLU A 188 -10.11 -22.13 19.30
C GLU A 188 -10.48 -20.74 19.85
N LEU A 189 -10.56 -19.72 18.99
CA LEU A 189 -10.76 -18.32 19.36
C LEU A 189 -9.70 -17.78 20.34
N THR A 190 -8.49 -18.34 20.29
CA THR A 190 -7.36 -17.99 21.17
C THR A 190 -6.26 -17.25 20.41
N GLY A 191 -5.15 -16.92 21.09
CA GLY A 191 -4.06 -16.15 20.52
C GLY A 191 -4.32 -14.64 20.54
N GLU A 192 -3.35 -13.88 20.05
CA GLU A 192 -3.20 -12.45 20.29
C GLU A 192 -3.36 -11.64 18.99
N LEU A 193 -2.47 -11.80 18.02
CA LEU A 193 -2.47 -10.96 16.81
C LEU A 193 -3.33 -11.58 15.70
N ARG A 194 -4.44 -10.94 15.32
CA ARG A 194 -5.40 -11.45 14.31
C ARG A 194 -5.05 -11.00 12.90
N TYR A 195 -4.80 -9.70 12.75
CA TYR A 195 -4.53 -9.05 11.47
C TYR A 195 -3.53 -7.92 11.66
N VAL A 196 -2.82 -7.58 10.59
CA VAL A 196 -2.05 -6.35 10.48
C VAL A 196 -2.52 -5.54 9.28
N GLN A 197 -2.71 -4.25 9.48
CA GLN A 197 -2.95 -3.29 8.41
C GLN A 197 -1.74 -2.39 8.27
N MET A 198 -1.30 -2.18 7.03
CA MET A 198 -0.14 -1.36 6.71
C MET A 198 -0.52 -0.35 5.64
N ALA A 199 -0.08 0.90 5.83
CA ALA A 199 -0.27 1.97 4.87
C ALA A 199 1.02 2.76 4.70
N VAL A 200 1.50 2.91 3.47
CA VAL A 200 2.62 3.78 3.15
C VAL A 200 2.13 5.22 3.10
N THR A 201 2.78 6.09 3.87
CA THR A 201 2.50 7.53 3.94
C THR A 201 3.59 8.30 3.21
N MET A 202 3.16 9.26 2.38
CA MET A 202 4.02 10.04 1.46
C MET A 202 3.70 11.54 1.62
N HIS A 203 3.79 12.03 2.86
CA HIS A 203 3.20 13.30 3.31
C HIS A 203 3.97 14.56 2.86
N ASN A 204 5.27 14.47 2.55
CA ASN A 204 6.06 15.64 2.17
C ASN A 204 5.82 16.02 0.71
N THR A 205 4.73 16.73 0.43
CA THR A 205 4.30 17.14 -0.93
C THR A 205 5.25 18.12 -1.62
N SER A 206 6.23 18.68 -0.90
CA SER A 206 7.27 19.52 -1.48
C SER A 206 8.30 18.71 -2.29
N LEU A 207 8.31 17.38 -2.15
CA LEU A 207 9.19 16.48 -2.90
C LEU A 207 8.49 15.91 -4.15
N PRO A 208 9.24 15.66 -5.24
CA PRO A 208 8.74 14.93 -6.40
C PRO A 208 8.15 13.56 -6.04
N ALA A 209 7.13 13.10 -6.79
CA ALA A 209 6.43 11.85 -6.51
C ALA A 209 7.36 10.63 -6.37
N THR A 210 8.39 10.53 -7.23
CA THR A 210 9.39 9.45 -7.17
C THR A 210 10.18 9.44 -5.88
N GLU A 211 10.53 10.62 -5.35
CA GLU A 211 11.28 10.75 -4.10
C GLU A 211 10.40 10.46 -2.89
N ARG A 212 9.15 10.94 -2.90
CA ARG A 212 8.15 10.60 -1.87
C ARG A 212 7.88 9.11 -1.80
N TYR A 213 7.82 8.43 -2.94
CA TYR A 213 7.66 6.98 -3.02
C TYR A 213 8.86 6.27 -2.37
N ARG A 214 10.09 6.62 -2.77
CA ARG A 214 11.31 6.02 -2.21
C ARG A 214 11.46 6.22 -0.69
N SER A 215 11.02 7.36 -0.18
CA SER A 215 11.10 7.72 1.25
C SER A 215 9.83 7.43 2.04
N GLY A 216 8.87 6.70 1.46
CA GLY A 216 7.58 6.40 2.07
C GLY A 216 7.71 5.64 3.39
N LYS A 217 7.03 6.13 4.44
CA LYS A 217 7.02 5.51 5.77
C LYS A 217 5.77 4.66 5.96
N VAL A 218 5.92 3.49 6.56
CA VAL A 218 4.77 2.60 6.84
C VAL A 218 4.17 2.95 8.18
N GLN A 219 2.87 3.24 8.17
CA GLN A 219 2.03 3.18 9.35
C GLN A 219 1.52 1.74 9.49
N VAL A 220 1.71 1.16 10.67
CA VAL A 220 1.25 -0.19 11.01
C VAL A 220 0.09 -0.08 12.01
N SER A 221 -0.95 -0.90 11.83
CA SER A 221 -2.07 -1.03 12.75
C SER A 221 -2.30 -2.50 13.03
N LEU A 222 -2.21 -2.87 14.31
CA LEU A 222 -2.33 -4.24 14.78
C LEU A 222 -3.76 -4.49 15.25
N VAL A 223 -4.38 -5.58 14.79
CA VAL A 223 -5.69 -6.03 15.27
C VAL A 223 -5.45 -7.10 16.32
N TRP A 224 -5.57 -6.70 17.58
CA TRP A 224 -5.24 -7.52 18.74
C TRP A 224 -6.49 -8.12 19.38
N ASN A 225 -6.44 -9.40 19.73
CA ASN A 225 -7.47 -10.12 20.46
C ASN A 225 -7.31 -9.83 21.95
N SER A 226 -7.98 -8.76 22.40
CA SER A 226 -8.04 -8.39 23.81
C SER A 226 -9.38 -7.77 24.14
N ARG A 227 -9.76 -7.85 25.42
CA ARG A 227 -10.97 -7.18 25.95
C ARG A 227 -10.75 -5.68 26.15
N ASN A 228 -9.54 -5.28 26.56
CA ASN A 228 -9.16 -3.90 26.81
C ASN A 228 -7.62 -3.72 26.82
N GLU A 229 -7.16 -2.49 27.01
CA GLU A 229 -5.75 -2.09 26.99
C GLU A 229 -4.91 -2.61 28.17
N THR A 230 -5.53 -3.15 29.22
CA THR A 230 -4.83 -3.67 30.41
C THR A 230 -4.94 -5.19 30.56
N SER A 231 -5.53 -5.87 29.58
CA SER A 231 -5.70 -7.32 29.60
C SER A 231 -4.39 -8.05 29.37
N TYR A 232 -4.41 -9.36 29.67
CA TYR A 232 -3.31 -10.28 29.35
C TYR A 232 -2.83 -10.12 27.90
N GLY A 233 -1.51 -10.00 27.71
CA GLY A 233 -0.87 -9.74 26.42
C GLY A 233 -0.63 -8.25 26.08
N ALA A 234 -1.15 -7.30 26.88
CA ALA A 234 -0.91 -5.87 26.68
C ALA A 234 0.59 -5.50 26.72
N ASP A 235 1.38 -6.15 27.58
CA ASP A 235 2.83 -5.93 27.67
C ASP A 235 3.53 -6.29 26.35
N LYS A 236 3.13 -7.39 25.70
CA LYS A 236 3.66 -7.79 24.40
C LYS A 236 3.25 -6.80 23.31
N LEU A 237 2.00 -6.34 23.32
CA LEU A 237 1.53 -5.32 22.38
C LEU A 237 2.33 -4.02 22.50
N ASN A 238 2.57 -3.55 23.73
CA ASN A 238 3.37 -2.36 23.99
C ASN A 238 4.83 -2.56 23.56
N ALA A 239 5.43 -3.70 23.90
CA ALA A 239 6.79 -4.04 23.48
C ALA A 239 6.93 -4.15 21.95
N LEU A 240 5.90 -4.61 21.24
CA LEU A 240 5.90 -4.72 19.78
C LEU A 240 5.71 -3.35 19.09
N ALA A 241 5.15 -2.37 19.79
CA ALA A 241 4.92 -1.02 19.29
C ALA A 241 6.10 -0.04 19.52
N THR A 242 7.16 -0.49 20.20
CA THR A 242 8.33 0.33 20.58
C THR A 242 9.54 0.01 19.71
#